data_AF-A0A956E0Q4-F1
#
_entry.id   AF-A0A956E0Q4-F1
#
_cell.length_a   1.000
_cell.length_b   1.000
_cell.length_c   1.000
_cell.angle_alpha   90.00
_cell.angle_beta   90.00
_cell.angle_gamma   90.00
#
_symmetry.space_group_name_H-M   'P 1'
#
loop_
_entity.id
_entity.type
_entity.pdbx_description
1 polymer ?
#
loop_
_entity_poly.entity_id
_entity_poly.type
_entity_poly.pdbx_seq_one_letter_code
_entity_poly.pdbx_strand_id
1 'polypeptide(L)'
;MVAMVRALSRMGFFALAVGAAHVGLGLALGIFTAWRKKHRGELLERIGLMLALSSLFLLTGVVAGALPDGLLTPSIAGLLVGTVLVGVTKGALGILMGPLEVVSGLGNVLSYLRIAAIGLASVYLARVANELAAEAPAILGVIVATLLHALNLALGAFSPTIQALRLHYVEFFGKFYDEGGTPYRPFGLDLCRDPAAPP
;
A
#
# COMPACT_ATOMS: atom_id res chain seq x y z
N MET A 1 5.52 -1.89 29.60
CA MET A 1 5.78 -0.92 28.50
C MET A 1 6.83 -1.42 27.50
N VAL A 2 8.04 -1.83 27.92
CA VAL A 2 9.14 -2.26 27.03
C VAL A 2 8.78 -3.46 26.11
N ALA A 3 8.08 -4.47 26.61
CA ALA A 3 7.64 -5.61 25.80
C ALA A 3 6.64 -5.22 24.70
N MET A 4 5.76 -4.24 24.99
CA MET A 4 4.78 -3.72 24.02
C MET A 4 5.47 -2.91 22.92
N VAL A 5 6.41 -2.04 23.28
CA VAL A 5 7.19 -1.25 22.31
C VAL A 5 7.98 -2.17 21.38
N ARG A 6 8.51 -3.28 21.91
CA ARG A 6 9.20 -4.31 21.12
C ARG A 6 8.24 -5.11 20.22
N ALA A 7 7.00 -5.35 20.65
CA ALA A 7 5.98 -5.98 19.82
C ALA A 7 5.53 -5.04 18.69
N LEU A 8 5.33 -3.76 19.00
CA LEU A 8 5.00 -2.72 18.01
C LEU A 8 6.08 -2.61 16.94
N SER A 9 7.36 -2.56 17.33
CA SER A 9 8.45 -2.50 16.35
C SER A 9 8.46 -3.74 15.46
N ARG A 10 8.30 -4.94 16.03
CA ARG A 10 8.23 -6.20 15.26
C ARG A 10 7.04 -6.25 14.29
N MET A 11 5.86 -5.83 14.72
CA MET A 11 4.66 -5.78 13.86
C MET A 11 4.79 -4.72 12.76
N GLY A 12 5.39 -3.57 13.08
CA GLY A 12 5.71 -2.53 12.10
C GLY A 12 6.67 -3.01 11.02
N PHE A 13 7.78 -3.66 11.41
CA PHE A 13 8.73 -4.26 10.46
C PHE A 13 8.08 -5.32 9.59
N PHE A 14 7.23 -6.18 10.16
CA PHE A 14 6.49 -7.17 9.41
C PHE A 14 5.56 -6.53 8.36
N ALA A 15 4.78 -5.52 8.75
CA ALA A 15 3.88 -4.82 7.83
C ALA A 15 4.63 -4.10 6.71
N LEU A 16 5.77 -3.46 7.03
CA LEU A 16 6.64 -2.83 6.03
C LEU A 16 7.24 -3.87 5.07
N ALA A 17 7.66 -5.03 5.57
CA ALA A 17 8.18 -6.12 4.73
C ALA A 17 7.11 -6.65 3.76
N VAL A 18 5.87 -6.86 4.25
CA VAL A 18 4.75 -7.26 3.40
C VAL A 18 4.43 -6.20 2.36
N GLY A 19 4.40 -4.92 2.73
CA GLY A 19 4.16 -3.82 1.80
C GLY A 19 5.25 -3.70 0.75
N ALA A 20 6.53 -3.83 1.13
CA ALA A 20 7.66 -3.83 0.21
C ALA A 20 7.58 -5.02 -0.77
N ALA A 21 7.22 -6.21 -0.29
CA ALA A 21 7.04 -7.39 -1.13
C ALA A 21 5.88 -7.20 -2.13
N HIS A 22 4.73 -6.70 -1.68
CA HIS A 22 3.55 -6.51 -2.54
C HIS A 22 3.78 -5.41 -3.60
N VAL A 23 4.36 -4.26 -3.21
CA VAL A 23 4.70 -3.19 -4.15
C VAL A 23 5.78 -3.63 -5.14
N GLY A 24 6.77 -4.41 -4.67
CA GLY A 24 7.79 -5.03 -5.51
C GLY A 24 7.19 -5.97 -6.56
N LEU A 25 6.25 -6.83 -6.17
CA LEU A 25 5.52 -7.71 -7.10
C LEU A 25 4.71 -6.92 -8.13
N GLY A 26 4.00 -5.87 -7.70
CA GLY A 26 3.24 -5.01 -8.61
C GLY A 26 4.11 -4.31 -9.65
N LEU A 27 5.29 -3.85 -9.26
CA LEU A 27 6.26 -3.26 -10.19
C LEU A 27 6.88 -4.30 -11.13
N ALA A 28 7.20 -5.50 -10.63
CA ALA A 28 7.72 -6.60 -11.45
C ALA A 28 6.73 -7.02 -12.55
N LEU A 29 5.44 -7.16 -12.21
CA LEU A 29 4.37 -7.41 -13.19
C LEU A 29 4.18 -6.23 -14.17
N GLY A 30 4.39 -5.00 -13.70
CA GLY A 30 4.43 -3.81 -14.53
C GLY A 30 5.54 -3.86 -15.59
N ILE A 31 6.75 -4.24 -15.20
CA ILE A 31 7.89 -4.43 -16.12
C ILE A 31 7.58 -5.54 -17.13
N PHE A 32 7.01 -6.66 -16.68
CA PHE A 32 6.63 -7.77 -17.56
C PHE A 32 5.61 -7.36 -18.63
N THR A 33 4.64 -6.52 -18.25
CA THR A 33 3.61 -6.00 -19.17
C THR A 33 4.19 -4.97 -20.15
N ALA A 34 5.05 -4.08 -19.67
CA ALA A 34 5.75 -3.09 -20.52
C ALA A 34 6.71 -3.75 -21.52
N TRP A 35 7.37 -4.83 -21.11
CA TRP A 35 8.23 -5.62 -22.00
C TRP A 35 7.45 -6.27 -23.15
N ARG A 36 6.22 -6.73 -22.88
CA ARG A 36 5.32 -7.30 -23.90
C ARG A 36 4.77 -6.24 -24.87
N LYS A 37 4.51 -5.01 -24.42
CA LYS A 37 3.96 -3.91 -25.25
C LYS A 37 5.01 -3.10 -26.03
N LYS A 38 6.32 -3.42 -25.92
CA LYS A 38 7.47 -2.79 -26.63
C LYS A 38 7.58 -1.24 -26.51
N HIS A 39 6.89 -0.59 -25.58
CA HIS A 39 7.03 0.84 -25.31
C HIS A 39 8.23 1.12 -24.40
N ARG A 40 9.29 1.70 -24.96
CA ARG A 40 10.58 1.91 -24.26
C ARG A 40 10.51 2.94 -23.12
N GLY A 41 9.64 3.94 -23.22
CA GLY A 41 9.47 4.98 -22.18
C GLY A 41 8.89 4.43 -20.88
N GLU A 42 7.81 3.64 -20.99
CA GLU A 42 7.10 3.09 -19.83
C GLU A 42 7.89 2.00 -19.11
N LEU A 43 8.73 1.26 -19.84
CA LEU A 43 9.64 0.27 -19.26
C LEU A 43 10.71 0.95 -18.37
N LEU A 44 11.31 2.04 -18.84
CA LEU A 44 12.36 2.78 -18.12
C LEU A 44 11.82 3.44 -16.85
N GLU A 45 10.58 3.94 -16.88
CA GLU A 45 9.90 4.50 -15.71
C GLU A 45 9.68 3.45 -14.62
N ARG A 46 9.13 2.29 -14.98
CA ARG A 46 8.86 1.20 -14.03
C ARG A 46 10.15 0.60 -13.45
N ILE A 47 11.22 0.52 -14.25
CA ILE A 47 12.57 0.12 -13.79
C ILE A 47 13.15 1.18 -12.83
N GLY A 48 13.05 2.46 -13.18
CA GLY A 48 13.53 3.57 -12.36
C GLY A 48 12.84 3.63 -11.00
N LEU A 49 11.53 3.38 -10.95
CA LEU A 49 10.77 3.29 -9.70
C LEU A 49 11.15 2.07 -8.85
N MET A 50 11.39 0.89 -9.46
CA MET A 50 11.89 -0.27 -8.69
C MET A 50 13.26 0.00 -8.09
N LEU A 51 14.14 0.63 -8.86
CA LEU A 51 15.49 0.93 -8.43
C LEU A 51 15.46 2.01 -7.34
N ALA A 52 14.69 3.08 -7.51
CA ALA A 52 14.53 4.12 -6.49
C ALA A 52 13.94 3.59 -5.17
N LEU A 53 12.87 2.79 -5.24
CA LEU A 53 12.24 2.23 -4.04
C LEU A 53 13.16 1.23 -3.33
N SER A 54 13.80 0.31 -4.06
CA SER A 54 14.75 -0.63 -3.45
C SER A 54 15.94 0.07 -2.80
N SER A 55 16.49 1.11 -3.44
CA SER A 55 17.56 1.93 -2.87
C SER A 55 17.13 2.68 -1.62
N LEU A 56 15.86 3.10 -1.55
CA LEU A 56 15.31 3.79 -0.39
C LEU A 56 15.08 2.87 0.81
N PHE A 57 14.67 1.62 0.56
CA PHE A 57 14.61 0.58 1.61
C PHE A 57 16.00 0.18 2.12
N LEU A 58 17.00 0.12 1.24
CA LEU A 58 18.38 -0.10 1.65
C LEU A 58 18.92 1.07 2.50
N LEU A 59 18.66 2.31 2.07
CA LEU A 59 19.08 3.52 2.81
C LEU A 59 18.48 3.54 4.22
N THR A 60 17.18 3.26 4.35
CA THR A 60 16.52 3.18 5.65
C THR A 60 17.05 2.04 6.50
N GLY A 61 17.42 0.89 5.91
CA GLY A 61 18.07 -0.22 6.61
C GLY A 61 19.45 0.13 7.17
N VAL A 62 20.26 0.92 6.45
CA VAL A 62 21.57 1.36 6.92
C VAL A 62 21.43 2.44 8.00
N VAL A 63 20.56 3.43 7.81
CA VAL A 63 20.29 4.48 8.81
C VAL A 63 19.71 3.90 10.10
N ALA A 64 18.91 2.85 10.01
CA ALA A 64 18.38 2.13 11.17
C ALA A 64 19.41 1.24 11.89
N GLY A 65 20.66 1.18 11.40
CA GLY A 65 21.73 0.37 11.99
C GLY A 65 21.62 -1.13 11.75
N ALA A 66 20.78 -1.56 10.79
CA ALA A 66 20.59 -2.98 10.45
C ALA A 66 21.58 -3.50 9.39
N LEU A 67 22.30 -2.60 8.70
CA LEU A 67 23.23 -2.91 7.61
C LEU A 67 24.57 -2.16 7.82
N PRO A 68 25.69 -2.70 7.29
CA PRO A 68 27.01 -2.08 7.42
C PRO A 68 27.10 -0.73 6.69
N ASP A 69 27.84 0.23 7.27
CA ASP A 69 27.95 1.62 6.79
C ASP A 69 28.47 1.77 5.35
N GLY A 70 29.18 0.76 4.83
CA GLY A 70 29.67 0.73 3.45
C GLY A 70 28.56 0.71 2.39
N LEU A 71 27.31 0.40 2.76
CA LEU A 71 26.16 0.40 1.86
C LEU A 71 25.45 1.76 1.74
N LEU A 72 25.86 2.79 2.49
CA LEU A 72 25.28 4.14 2.39
C LEU A 72 25.45 4.74 1.00
N THR A 73 26.68 4.71 0.47
CA THR A 73 27.05 5.29 -0.82
C THR A 73 26.29 4.68 -2.00
N PRO A 74 26.19 3.34 -2.15
CA PRO A 74 25.40 2.74 -3.22
C PRO A 74 23.89 2.99 -3.04
N SER A 75 23.39 3.08 -1.81
CA SER A 75 21.97 3.34 -1.55
C SER A 75 21.54 4.75 -1.99
N ILE A 76 22.35 5.76 -1.69
CA ILE A 76 22.10 7.15 -2.12
C ILE A 76 22.25 7.27 -3.65
N ALA A 77 23.29 6.65 -4.22
CA ALA A 77 23.52 6.67 -5.66
C ALA A 77 22.35 6.02 -6.43
N GLY A 78 21.86 4.86 -5.98
CA GLY A 78 20.70 4.22 -6.61
C GLY A 78 19.42 5.03 -6.47
N LEU A 79 19.19 5.74 -5.36
CA LEU A 79 18.02 6.60 -5.20
C LEU A 79 18.04 7.75 -6.20
N LEU A 80 19.20 8.40 -6.36
CA LEU A 80 19.38 9.49 -7.33
C LEU A 80 19.21 8.98 -8.77
N VAL A 81 19.86 7.87 -9.12
CA VAL A 81 19.78 7.28 -10.46
C VAL A 81 18.34 6.85 -10.78
N GLY A 82 17.65 6.19 -9.85
CA GLY A 82 16.26 5.76 -10.05
C GLY A 82 15.32 6.94 -10.25
N THR A 83 15.45 7.99 -9.43
CA THR A 83 14.62 9.20 -9.54
C THR A 83 14.88 9.96 -10.85
N VAL A 84 16.14 10.05 -11.27
CA VAL A 84 16.52 10.68 -12.55
C VAL A 84 16.01 9.86 -13.73
N LEU A 85 16.09 8.53 -13.67
CA LEU A 85 15.61 7.65 -14.73
C LEU A 85 14.11 7.81 -14.99
N VAL A 86 13.33 7.94 -13.92
CA VAL A 86 11.88 8.26 -13.98
C VAL A 86 11.66 9.66 -14.54
N GLY A 87 12.50 10.63 -14.19
CA GLY A 87 12.35 12.00 -14.70
C GLY A 87 12.68 12.15 -16.18
N VAL A 88 13.64 11.40 -16.70
CA VAL A 88 14.06 11.49 -18.11
C VAL A 88 13.01 10.91 -19.06
N THR A 89 12.17 9.96 -18.64
CA THR A 89 11.15 9.34 -19.51
C THR A 89 9.98 10.25 -19.84
N LYS A 90 9.67 11.25 -19.00
CA LYS A 90 8.54 12.18 -19.18
C LYS A 90 8.93 13.60 -19.68
N GLY A 91 10.18 13.79 -20.12
CA GLY A 91 10.65 15.08 -20.65
C GLY A 91 10.81 16.16 -19.56
N ALA A 92 10.67 17.45 -19.93
CA ALA A 92 10.89 18.58 -19.01
C ALA A 92 9.97 18.57 -17.77
N LEU A 93 8.77 18.00 -17.89
CA LEU A 93 7.84 17.80 -16.78
C LEU A 93 8.23 16.61 -15.87
N GLY A 94 9.04 15.69 -16.37
CA GLY A 94 9.47 14.51 -15.64
C GLY A 94 10.43 14.81 -14.49
N ILE A 95 11.23 15.89 -14.56
CA ILE A 95 12.13 16.30 -13.46
C ILE A 95 11.33 16.61 -12.18
N LEU A 96 10.11 17.13 -12.31
CA LEU A 96 9.23 17.39 -11.18
C LEU A 96 8.43 16.13 -10.77
N MET A 97 7.98 15.33 -11.74
CA MET A 97 7.17 14.13 -11.48
C MET A 97 7.98 12.97 -10.87
N GLY A 98 9.27 12.83 -11.21
CA GLY A 98 10.12 11.73 -10.76
C GLY A 98 10.16 11.56 -9.23
N PRO A 99 10.51 12.61 -8.46
CA PRO A 99 10.45 12.55 -7.00
C PRO A 99 9.04 12.27 -6.45
N LEU A 100 8.01 12.83 -7.09
CA LEU A 100 6.62 12.65 -6.68
C LEU A 100 6.19 11.17 -6.79
N GLU A 101 6.62 10.49 -7.85
CA GLU A 101 6.30 9.07 -8.05
C GLU A 101 7.04 8.17 -7.06
N VAL A 102 8.28 8.51 -6.70
CA VAL A 102 9.01 7.80 -5.62
C VAL A 102 8.29 7.98 -4.28
N VAL A 103 7.86 9.21 -3.96
CA VAL A 103 7.08 9.50 -2.74
C VAL A 103 5.72 8.79 -2.77
N SER A 104 5.06 8.73 -3.93
CA SER A 104 3.82 7.96 -4.11
C SER A 104 4.04 6.47 -3.89
N GLY A 105 5.11 5.91 -4.47
CA GLY A 105 5.50 4.50 -4.28
C GLY A 105 5.83 4.16 -2.83
N LEU A 106 6.48 5.08 -2.10
CA LEU A 106 6.65 4.98 -0.65
C LEU A 106 5.32 5.01 0.09
N GLY A 107 4.43 5.93 -0.28
CA GLY A 107 3.09 6.03 0.30
C GLY A 107 2.33 4.71 0.21
N ASN A 108 2.45 4.01 -0.92
CA ASN A 108 1.84 2.70 -1.12
C ASN A 108 2.40 1.65 -0.14
N VAL A 109 3.73 1.62 0.09
CA VAL A 109 4.31 0.70 1.09
C VAL A 109 3.92 1.10 2.52
N LEU A 110 4.00 2.39 2.86
CA LEU A 110 3.63 2.91 4.18
C LEU A 110 2.14 2.70 4.49
N SER A 111 1.28 2.61 3.46
CA SER A 111 -0.14 2.26 3.58
C SER A 111 -0.35 0.93 4.32
N TYR A 112 0.61 0.00 4.26
CA TYR A 112 0.56 -1.29 4.98
C TYR A 112 0.79 -1.16 6.50
N LEU A 113 1.34 -0.06 6.99
CA LEU A 113 1.38 0.21 8.44
C LEU A 113 -0.03 0.27 9.04
N ARG A 114 -1.03 0.58 8.23
CA ARG A 114 -2.43 0.64 8.64
C ARG A 114 -2.96 -0.69 9.18
N ILE A 115 -2.52 -1.81 8.60
CA ILE A 115 -2.92 -3.15 9.03
C ILE A 115 -2.30 -3.46 10.41
N ALA A 116 -1.03 -3.09 10.62
CA ALA A 116 -0.39 -3.18 11.93
C ALA A 116 -1.07 -2.29 12.98
N ALA A 117 -1.48 -1.08 12.59
CA ALA A 117 -2.20 -0.15 13.47
C ALA A 117 -3.56 -0.71 13.91
N ILE A 118 -4.34 -1.32 13.00
CA ILE A 118 -5.61 -1.99 13.38
C ILE A 118 -5.33 -3.15 14.34
N GLY A 119 -4.34 -3.99 14.05
CA GLY A 119 -3.99 -5.12 14.92
C GLY A 119 -3.61 -4.69 16.33
N LEU A 120 -2.81 -3.62 16.44
CA LEU A 120 -2.44 -3.04 17.74
C LEU A 120 -3.66 -2.45 18.47
N ALA A 121 -4.50 -1.69 17.77
CA ALA A 121 -5.71 -1.11 18.33
C ALA A 121 -6.67 -2.19 18.86
N SER A 122 -6.79 -3.31 18.13
CA SER A 122 -7.61 -4.45 18.53
C SER A 122 -7.10 -5.11 19.83
N VAL A 123 -5.79 -5.32 19.96
CA VAL A 123 -5.18 -5.87 21.18
C VAL A 123 -5.38 -4.92 22.37
N TYR A 124 -5.25 -3.61 22.14
CA TYR A 124 -5.49 -2.61 23.19
C TYR A 124 -6.95 -2.59 23.64
N LEU A 125 -7.89 -2.62 22.68
CA LEU A 125 -9.31 -2.66 23.00
C LEU A 125 -9.68 -3.92 23.80
N ALA A 126 -9.11 -5.08 23.45
CA ALA A 126 -9.29 -6.31 24.22
C ALA A 126 -8.72 -6.22 25.64
N ARG A 127 -7.56 -5.56 25.84
CA ARG A 127 -7.02 -5.32 27.19
C ARG A 127 -7.92 -4.43 28.03
N VAL A 128 -8.37 -3.32 27.48
CA VAL A 128 -9.28 -2.40 28.17
C VAL A 128 -10.61 -3.10 28.49
N ALA A 129 -11.11 -3.95 27.59
CA ALA A 129 -12.31 -4.75 27.86
C ALA A 129 -12.13 -5.69 29.06
N ASN A 130 -10.98 -6.34 29.18
CA ASN A 130 -10.68 -7.23 30.30
C ASN A 130 -10.48 -6.46 31.61
N GLU A 131 -9.80 -5.31 31.58
CA GLU A 131 -9.58 -4.46 32.75
C GLU A 131 -10.92 -3.94 33.30
N LEU A 132 -11.79 -3.42 32.43
CA LEU A 132 -13.13 -2.95 32.83
C LEU A 132 -14.02 -4.08 33.35
N ALA A 133 -13.90 -5.28 32.78
CA ALA A 133 -14.66 -6.44 33.23
C ALA A 133 -14.21 -6.96 34.60
N ALA A 134 -12.91 -6.82 34.92
CA ALA A 134 -12.35 -7.25 36.19
C ALA A 134 -12.69 -6.30 37.35
N GLU A 135 -12.84 -5.00 37.06
CA GLU A 135 -13.23 -4.00 38.07
C GLU A 135 -14.76 -3.91 38.27
N ALA A 136 -15.55 -4.40 37.32
CA ALA A 136 -17.00 -4.39 37.39
C ALA A 136 -17.58 -5.57 38.21
N PRO A 137 -18.78 -5.41 38.81
CA PRO A 137 -19.54 -6.52 39.38
C PRO A 137 -19.74 -7.64 38.37
N ALA A 138 -19.69 -8.91 38.81
CA ALA A 138 -19.60 -10.08 37.92
C ALA A 138 -20.56 -10.09 36.72
N ILE A 139 -21.85 -9.78 36.94
CA ILE A 139 -22.86 -9.76 35.85
C ILE A 139 -22.60 -8.59 34.88
N LEU A 140 -22.28 -7.41 35.40
CA LEU A 140 -22.00 -6.22 34.59
C LEU A 140 -20.69 -6.38 33.81
N GLY A 141 -19.66 -6.95 34.45
CA GLY A 141 -18.38 -7.23 33.81
C GLY A 141 -18.52 -8.19 32.63
N VAL A 142 -19.34 -9.24 32.77
CA VAL A 142 -19.63 -10.17 31.65
C VAL A 142 -20.33 -9.46 30.50
N ILE A 143 -21.31 -8.61 30.77
CA ILE A 143 -22.04 -7.85 29.73
C ILE A 143 -21.07 -6.91 28.99
N VAL A 144 -20.28 -6.13 29.73
CA VAL A 144 -19.33 -5.16 29.16
C VAL A 144 -18.23 -5.88 28.37
N ALA A 145 -17.67 -6.97 28.91
CA ALA A 145 -16.66 -7.78 28.22
C ALA A 145 -17.18 -8.31 26.89
N THR A 146 -18.41 -8.86 26.89
CA THR A 146 -19.03 -9.45 25.70
C THR A 146 -19.28 -8.38 24.64
N LEU A 147 -19.79 -7.21 25.03
CA LEU A 147 -20.06 -6.11 24.11
C LEU A 147 -18.77 -5.56 23.49
N LEU A 148 -17.73 -5.32 24.29
CA LEU A 148 -16.45 -4.81 23.79
C LEU A 148 -15.70 -5.82 22.92
N HIS A 149 -15.76 -7.11 23.23
CA HIS A 149 -15.20 -8.16 22.36
C HIS A 149 -15.98 -8.30 21.06
N ALA A 150 -17.30 -8.20 21.09
CA ALA A 150 -18.13 -8.21 19.88
C ALA A 150 -17.81 -7.00 18.98
N LEU A 151 -17.67 -5.81 19.58
CA LEU A 151 -17.23 -4.61 18.86
C LEU A 151 -15.82 -4.79 18.26
N ASN A 152 -14.88 -5.35 19.03
CA ASN A 152 -13.52 -5.60 18.56
C ASN A 152 -13.50 -6.56 17.35
N LEU A 153 -14.32 -7.62 17.37
CA LEU A 153 -14.50 -8.54 16.24
C LEU A 153 -15.10 -7.85 15.01
N ALA A 154 -16.13 -7.03 15.21
CA ALA A 154 -16.75 -6.28 14.12
C ALA A 154 -15.74 -5.32 13.46
N LEU A 155 -15.06 -4.50 14.26
CA LEU A 155 -14.04 -3.58 13.77
C LEU A 155 -12.88 -4.31 13.08
N GLY A 156 -12.44 -5.44 13.64
CA GLY A 156 -11.40 -6.29 13.09
C GLY A 156 -11.77 -6.93 11.75
N ALA A 157 -13.05 -7.19 11.48
CA ALA A 157 -13.53 -7.73 10.20
C ALA A 157 -13.76 -6.64 9.13
N PHE A 158 -14.41 -5.54 9.49
CA PHE A 158 -14.77 -4.49 8.53
C PHE A 158 -13.59 -3.58 8.15
N SER A 159 -12.72 -3.24 9.10
CA SER A 159 -11.65 -2.27 8.86
C SER A 159 -10.62 -2.70 7.80
N PRO A 160 -10.05 -3.93 7.83
CA PRO A 160 -9.13 -4.36 6.78
C PRO A 160 -9.83 -4.55 5.43
N THR A 161 -11.11 -4.93 5.40
CA THR A 161 -11.89 -5.10 4.17
C THR A 161 -12.00 -3.79 3.39
N ILE A 162 -12.36 -2.69 4.07
CA ILE A 162 -12.46 -1.36 3.45
C ILE A 162 -11.08 -0.84 3.02
N GLN A 163 -10.05 -1.11 3.82
CA GLN A 163 -8.70 -0.64 3.53
C GLN A 163 -8.06 -1.37 2.35
N ALA A 164 -8.30 -2.68 2.23
CA ALA A 164 -7.89 -3.47 1.07
C ALA A 164 -8.57 -2.98 -0.21
N LEU A 165 -9.86 -2.60 -0.12
CA LEU A 165 -10.63 -2.04 -1.23
C LEU A 165 -10.03 -0.72 -1.73
N ARG A 166 -9.65 0.18 -0.81
CA ARG A 166 -8.95 1.43 -1.16
C ARG A 166 -7.62 1.17 -1.84
N LEU A 167 -6.85 0.19 -1.34
CA LEU A 167 -5.55 -0.15 -1.91
C LEU A 167 -5.70 -0.73 -3.33
N HIS A 168 -6.66 -1.63 -3.54
CA HIS A 168 -6.93 -2.20 -4.86
C HIS A 168 -7.36 -1.12 -5.86
N TYR A 169 -8.42 -0.36 -5.55
CA TYR A 169 -8.97 0.66 -6.45
C TYR A 169 -8.01 1.81 -6.77
N VAL A 170 -7.26 2.29 -5.78
CA VAL A 170 -6.43 3.48 -5.98
C VAL A 170 -5.01 3.12 -6.41
N GLU A 171 -4.41 2.09 -5.84
CA GLU A 171 -2.97 1.82 -6.01
C GLU A 171 -2.67 0.71 -7.03
N PHE A 172 -3.56 -0.29 -7.16
CA PHE A 172 -3.37 -1.40 -8.11
C PHE A 172 -3.98 -1.10 -9.48
N PHE A 173 -5.24 -0.64 -9.53
CA PHE A 173 -5.90 -0.35 -10.81
C PHE A 173 -5.28 0.84 -11.55
N GLY A 174 -4.79 1.87 -10.85
CA GLY A 174 -4.07 2.99 -11.48
C GLY A 174 -2.71 2.62 -12.09
N LYS A 175 -2.16 1.43 -11.81
CA LYS A 175 -0.88 0.94 -12.41
C LYS A 175 -1.07 0.03 -13.62
N PHE A 176 -2.28 -0.47 -13.84
CA PHE A 176 -2.61 -1.48 -14.85
C PHE A 176 -3.70 -1.06 -15.84
N TYR A 177 -4.52 -0.09 -15.49
CA TYR A 177 -5.67 0.32 -16.27
C TYR A 177 -5.43 1.68 -16.91
N ASP A 178 -5.22 1.68 -18.23
CA ASP A 178 -5.33 2.90 -19.03
C ASP A 178 -6.82 3.26 -19.16
N GLU A 179 -7.16 4.50 -18.83
CA GLU A 179 -8.46 5.10 -19.08
C GLU A 179 -8.64 5.32 -20.59
N GLY A 180 -8.82 4.24 -21.36
CA GLY A 180 -8.74 4.35 -22.82
C GLY A 180 -8.97 3.06 -23.58
N GLY A 181 -10.13 2.44 -23.39
CA GLY A 181 -10.64 1.41 -24.29
C GLY A 181 -11.93 1.86 -24.97
N THR A 182 -12.09 1.59 -26.26
CA THR A 182 -13.41 1.70 -26.88
C THR A 182 -14.32 0.65 -26.26
N PRO A 183 -15.49 1.02 -25.69
CA PRO A 183 -16.43 0.03 -25.20
C PRO A 183 -16.77 -0.91 -26.35
N TYR A 184 -16.65 -2.22 -26.09
CA TYR A 184 -16.95 -3.24 -27.08
C TYR A 184 -18.39 -3.04 -27.55
N ARG A 185 -18.55 -2.59 -28.79
CA ARG A 185 -19.84 -2.55 -29.47
C ARG A 185 -20.05 -3.91 -30.13
N PRO A 186 -20.91 -4.78 -29.56
CA PRO A 186 -21.24 -6.02 -30.25
C PRO A 186 -21.89 -5.68 -31.61
N PHE A 187 -21.56 -6.44 -32.64
CA PHE A 187 -22.31 -6.42 -33.90
C PHE A 187 -23.67 -7.09 -33.66
N GLY A 188 -24.65 -6.34 -33.15
CA GLY A 188 -25.96 -6.88 -32.83
C GLY A 188 -27.00 -5.79 -32.60
N LEU A 189 -27.81 -5.56 -33.63
CA LEU A 189 -29.14 -4.95 -33.66
C LEU A 189 -29.57 -4.14 -32.41
N ASP A 190 -29.56 -2.81 -32.54
CA ASP A 190 -30.21 -1.87 -31.62
C ASP A 190 -31.72 -2.13 -31.56
N LEU A 191 -32.16 -3.13 -30.78
CA LEU A 191 -33.54 -3.23 -30.32
C LEU A 191 -33.69 -2.39 -29.06
N CYS A 192 -33.83 -1.09 -29.32
CA CYS A 192 -34.68 -0.13 -28.63
C CYS A 192 -35.25 -0.55 -27.26
N ARG A 193 -34.78 0.11 -26.20
CA ARG A 193 -35.69 0.71 -25.21
C ARG A 193 -35.01 1.88 -24.50
N ASP A 194 -35.02 3.03 -25.16
CA ASP A 194 -34.87 4.31 -24.46
C ASP A 194 -36.28 4.81 -24.08
N PRO A 195 -36.62 4.92 -22.79
CA PRO A 195 -37.90 5.46 -22.35
C PRO A 195 -37.99 7.01 -22.41
N ALA A 196 -36.99 7.72 -22.98
CA ALA A 196 -36.88 9.18 -22.89
C ALA A 196 -36.91 9.95 -24.24
N ALA A 197 -37.53 9.42 -25.30
CA ALA A 197 -37.74 10.20 -26.53
C ALA A 197 -39.02 11.07 -26.44
N PRO A 198 -38.94 12.41 -26.60
CA PRO A 198 -40.11 13.29 -26.68
C PRO A 198 -40.90 13.06 -27.99
N PRO A 199 -42.21 13.42 -28.01
CA PRO A 199 -43.15 13.02 -29.07
C PRO A 199 -42.85 13.61 -30.45
#